data_AF-A0A672R5Q3-F1
#
_entry.id   AF-A0A672R5Q3-F1
#
_cell.length_a   1.000
_cell.length_b   1.000
_cell.length_c   1.000
_cell.angle_alpha   90.00
_cell.angle_beta   90.00
_cell.angle_gamma   90.00
#
_symmetry.space_group_name_H-M   'P 1'
#
loop_
_entity.id
_entity.type
_entity.pdbx_description
1 polymer ?
#
loop_
_entity_poly.entity_id
_entity_poly.type
_entity_poly.pdbx_seq_one_letter_code
_entity_poly.pdbx_strand_id
1 'polypeptide(L)'
;MDLLHSWGVNLAVHLQTEYRDYENLFQWVVLFGERLYWWQFSIACETGPGSPSGHAMGSAGVGYVMVTAVLSTVAERRPPPLHYRCLQLMLWMLLGLVELLVCMSRVYLAAHFPHQVISGVISGIIVAEIFSRVQWIYSASLKKYVCVTLYLLFFAVGLYVLLKAVGVDLLWILAKAQKWCISPDWVLLDSTPFASLLRNMGTLFGLGLGLHLSGYNETAGRKHSSSISIRTGCIGVSLVLLQLLDKMTSSSSNQLLFYLLSFCKSAVALVLPTALVPGVICWISSKSKHEKDM
;
A
#
# COMPACT_ATOMS: atom_id res chain seq x y z
N MET A 1 -9.29 37.42 -5.46
CA MET A 1 -9.30 35.94 -5.38
C MET A 1 -10.32 35.31 -6.35
N ASP A 2 -11.28 36.07 -6.88
CA ASP A 2 -12.34 35.55 -7.77
C ASP A 2 -11.97 35.40 -9.25
N LEU A 3 -10.94 36.10 -9.73
CA LEU A 3 -10.50 36.02 -11.14
C LEU A 3 -9.73 34.73 -11.48
N LEU A 4 -8.90 34.23 -10.56
CA LEU A 4 -8.16 32.97 -10.75
C LEU A 4 -9.07 31.74 -10.66
N HIS A 5 -10.10 31.79 -9.82
CA HIS A 5 -11.10 30.73 -9.69
C HIS A 5 -11.99 30.63 -10.94
N SER A 6 -12.34 31.78 -11.56
CA SER A 6 -13.16 31.84 -12.77
C SER A 6 -12.42 31.32 -14.02
N TRP A 7 -11.12 31.61 -14.13
CA TRP A 7 -10.29 31.10 -15.24
C TRP A 7 -10.01 29.61 -15.14
N GLY A 8 -9.73 29.10 -13.93
CA GLY A 8 -9.52 27.66 -13.72
C GLY A 8 -10.76 26.81 -14.05
N VAL A 9 -11.95 27.30 -13.69
CA VAL A 9 -13.22 26.62 -13.99
C VAL A 9 -13.56 26.69 -15.48
N ASN A 10 -13.42 27.86 -16.12
CA ASN A 10 -13.68 27.97 -17.56
C ASN A 10 -12.70 27.17 -18.41
N LEU A 11 -11.43 27.09 -18.00
CA LEU A 11 -10.43 26.27 -18.69
C LEU A 11 -10.71 24.77 -18.53
N ALA A 12 -11.15 24.33 -17.35
CA ALA A 12 -11.56 22.94 -17.12
C ALA A 12 -12.79 22.56 -17.96
N VAL A 13 -13.79 23.46 -18.06
CA VAL A 13 -14.98 23.26 -18.89
C VAL A 13 -14.62 23.22 -20.37
N HIS A 14 -13.74 24.13 -20.84
CA HIS A 14 -13.30 24.17 -22.24
C HIS A 14 -12.54 22.89 -22.64
N LEU A 15 -11.65 22.39 -21.79
CA LEU A 15 -10.92 21.14 -22.03
C LEU A 15 -11.84 19.91 -22.01
N GLN A 16 -12.88 19.90 -21.17
CA GLN A 16 -13.90 18.84 -21.15
C GLN A 16 -14.82 18.85 -22.38
N THR A 17 -15.09 20.02 -22.97
CA THR A 17 -15.93 20.13 -24.17
C THR A 17 -15.19 19.83 -25.46
N GLU A 18 -13.91 20.19 -25.56
CA GLU A 18 -13.14 20.10 -26.81
C GLU A 18 -12.60 18.67 -27.10
N TYR A 19 -12.37 17.85 -26.05
CA TYR A 19 -11.71 16.54 -26.18
C TYR A 19 -12.63 15.33 -25.90
N ARG A 20 -13.95 15.54 -25.97
CA ARG A 20 -14.99 14.53 -25.71
C ARG A 20 -14.97 13.35 -26.70
N ASP A 21 -14.40 13.53 -27.90
CA ASP A 21 -14.56 12.60 -29.03
C ASP A 21 -13.47 11.52 -29.17
N TYR A 22 -12.52 11.42 -28.23
CA TYR A 22 -11.52 10.34 -28.26
C TYR A 22 -12.02 9.09 -27.52
N GLU A 23 -12.97 8.40 -28.16
CA GLU A 23 -13.58 7.15 -27.69
C GLU A 23 -12.63 5.94 -27.82
N ASN A 24 -11.89 5.65 -26.75
CA ASN A 24 -11.48 4.28 -26.45
C ASN A 24 -11.60 4.06 -24.94
N LEU A 25 -12.67 3.40 -24.52
CA LEU A 25 -12.98 3.09 -23.11
C LEU A 25 -11.79 2.43 -22.38
N PHE A 26 -11.00 1.61 -23.09
CA PHE A 26 -9.80 0.97 -22.56
C PHE A 26 -8.62 1.94 -22.39
N GLN A 27 -8.45 2.92 -23.28
CA GLN A 27 -7.46 3.99 -23.12
C GLN A 27 -7.87 4.97 -22.02
N TRP A 28 -9.17 5.25 -21.88
CA TRP A 28 -9.71 6.17 -20.87
C TRP A 28 -9.61 5.60 -19.44
N VAL A 29 -9.91 4.30 -19.28
CA VAL A 29 -9.86 3.63 -17.97
C VAL A 29 -8.43 3.26 -17.54
N VAL A 30 -7.55 2.90 -18.48
CA VAL A 30 -6.23 2.30 -18.15
C VAL A 30 -5.03 3.19 -18.49
N LEU A 31 -5.10 4.09 -19.48
CA LEU A 31 -3.91 4.74 -20.08
C LEU A 31 -3.92 6.27 -20.10
N PHE A 32 -5.06 6.94 -19.98
CA PHE A 32 -5.19 8.40 -20.09
C PHE A 32 -5.98 9.00 -18.92
N GLY A 33 -5.38 8.96 -17.73
CA GLY A 33 -5.53 10.11 -16.84
C GLY A 33 -4.50 11.14 -17.26
N GLU A 34 -4.79 12.01 -18.24
CA GLU A 34 -3.88 13.13 -18.54
C GLU A 34 -3.75 13.98 -17.26
N ARG A 35 -2.57 13.96 -16.64
CA ARG A 35 -2.24 14.85 -15.52
C ARG A 35 -2.14 16.26 -16.09
N LEU A 36 -2.72 17.25 -15.42
CA LEU A 36 -2.65 18.63 -15.88
C LEU A 36 -1.18 19.13 -15.83
N TYR A 37 -0.60 19.41 -16.99
CA TYR A 37 0.84 19.61 -17.21
C TYR A 37 1.40 20.99 -16.84
N TRP A 38 0.64 21.86 -16.18
CA TRP A 38 1.00 23.28 -16.09
C TRP A 38 1.96 23.61 -14.93
N TRP A 39 2.06 22.74 -13.91
CA TRP A 39 3.03 22.85 -12.80
C TRP A 39 3.49 21.46 -12.32
N GLN A 40 4.57 20.91 -12.88
CA GLN A 40 5.03 19.56 -12.55
C GLN A 40 6.04 19.59 -11.39
N PHE A 41 5.63 19.06 -10.23
CA PHE A 41 6.51 18.81 -9.09
C PHE A 41 7.20 17.45 -9.24
N SER A 42 8.39 17.27 -8.67
CA SER A 42 9.13 16.00 -8.70
C SER A 42 8.30 14.81 -8.19
N ILE A 43 7.39 15.06 -7.24
CA ILE A 43 6.49 14.04 -6.67
C ILE A 43 5.31 13.65 -7.59
N ALA A 44 5.07 14.42 -8.66
CA ALA A 44 4.00 14.19 -9.64
C ALA A 44 4.48 13.42 -10.89
N CYS A 45 5.76 13.07 -10.97
CA CYS A 45 6.35 12.23 -12.02
C CYS A 45 6.29 10.74 -11.63
N GLU A 46 5.08 10.17 -11.55
CA GLU A 46 4.90 8.73 -11.27
C GLU A 46 4.61 7.98 -12.57
N THR A 47 5.13 6.77 -12.73
CA THR A 47 4.90 5.93 -13.92
C THR A 47 3.65 5.05 -13.85
N GLY A 48 2.81 5.24 -12.83
CA GLY A 48 1.58 4.47 -12.63
C GLY A 48 0.38 5.03 -13.41
N PRO A 49 -0.62 4.19 -13.76
CA PRO A 49 -1.86 4.67 -14.37
C PRO A 49 -2.60 5.62 -13.40
N GLY A 50 -3.17 6.71 -13.93
CA GLY A 50 -3.83 7.76 -13.12
C GLY A 50 -5.19 7.39 -12.53
N SER A 51 -5.75 6.22 -12.87
CA SER A 51 -7.10 5.80 -12.49
C SER A 51 -7.11 4.37 -11.95
N PRO A 52 -7.66 4.11 -10.75
CA PRO A 52 -8.06 5.07 -9.70
C PRO A 52 -6.84 5.66 -8.96
N SER A 53 -7.05 6.70 -8.14
CA SER A 53 -5.97 7.28 -7.33
C SER A 53 -5.45 6.27 -6.31
N GLY A 54 -4.23 5.77 -6.52
CA GLY A 54 -3.59 4.80 -5.63
C GLY A 54 -3.36 5.33 -4.21
N HIS A 55 -3.15 6.64 -4.07
CA HIS A 55 -3.01 7.28 -2.76
C HIS A 55 -4.31 7.26 -1.98
N ALA A 56 -5.43 7.63 -2.61
CA ALA A 56 -6.75 7.60 -1.98
C ALA A 56 -7.23 6.17 -1.73
N MET A 57 -6.94 5.24 -2.64
CA MET A 57 -7.24 3.82 -2.47
C MET A 57 -6.48 3.21 -1.29
N GLY A 58 -5.17 3.48 -1.21
CA GLY A 58 -4.31 2.96 -0.14
C GLY A 58 -4.66 3.53 1.23
N SER A 59 -4.86 4.85 1.33
CA SER A 59 -5.25 5.50 2.59
C SER A 59 -6.60 5.00 3.09
N ALA A 60 -7.61 4.96 2.21
CA ALA A 60 -8.95 4.52 2.58
C ALA A 60 -8.97 3.04 3.00
N GLY A 61 -8.27 2.17 2.27
CA GLY A 61 -8.19 0.74 2.59
C GLY A 61 -7.52 0.48 3.93
N VAL A 62 -6.33 1.05 4.16
CA VAL A 62 -5.59 0.87 5.42
C VAL A 62 -6.33 1.51 6.59
N GLY A 63 -6.86 2.72 6.40
CA GLY A 63 -7.61 3.45 7.41
C GLY A 63 -8.88 2.69 7.83
N TYR A 64 -9.62 2.13 6.87
CA TYR A 64 -10.81 1.32 7.14
C TYR A 64 -10.48 0.08 7.98
N VAL A 65 -9.43 -0.66 7.61
CA VAL A 65 -8.98 -1.85 8.38
C VAL A 65 -8.53 -1.46 9.79
N MET A 66 -7.81 -0.35 9.95
CA MET A 66 -7.35 0.11 11.27
C MET A 66 -8.53 0.51 12.17
N VAL A 67 -9.49 1.29 11.65
CA VAL A 67 -10.68 1.71 12.41
C VAL A 67 -11.51 0.51 12.84
N THR A 68 -11.78 -0.42 11.92
CA THR A 68 -12.57 -1.63 12.22
C THR A 68 -11.87 -2.54 13.22
N ALA A 69 -10.54 -2.70 13.15
CA ALA A 69 -9.77 -3.49 14.10
C ALA A 69 -9.73 -2.89 15.52
N VAL A 70 -9.65 -1.56 15.63
CA VAL A 70 -9.74 -0.87 16.93
C VAL A 70 -11.14 -1.03 17.52
N LEU A 71 -12.18 -0.84 16.70
CA LEU A 71 -13.57 -0.98 17.14
C LEU A 71 -13.89 -2.42 17.58
N SER A 72 -13.41 -3.43 16.87
CA SER A 72 -13.61 -4.84 17.27
C SER A 72 -12.91 -5.15 18.60
N THR A 73 -11.67 -4.70 18.77
CA THR A 73 -10.90 -4.89 20.01
C THR A 73 -11.58 -4.23 21.21
N VAL A 74 -12.17 -3.04 21.01
CA VAL A 74 -12.90 -2.34 22.06
C VAL A 74 -14.26 -2.98 22.33
N ALA A 75 -14.96 -3.46 21.30
CA ALA A 75 -16.24 -4.15 21.45
C ALA A 75 -16.12 -5.41 22.33
N GLU A 76 -15.02 -6.16 22.22
CA GLU A 76 -14.72 -7.32 23.08
C GLU A 76 -14.70 -6.97 24.58
N ARG A 77 -14.31 -5.73 24.93
CA ARG A 77 -14.25 -5.24 26.32
C ARG A 77 -15.61 -4.81 26.87
N ARG A 78 -16.68 -4.91 26.08
CA ARG A 78 -18.06 -4.53 26.44
C ARG A 78 -18.15 -3.15 27.13
N PRO A 79 -17.64 -2.08 26.51
CA PRO A 79 -17.73 -0.73 27.06
C PRO A 79 -19.19 -0.25 27.12
N PRO A 80 -19.47 0.81 27.91
CA PRO A 80 -20.78 1.45 27.90
C PRO A 80 -21.19 1.88 26.47
N PRO A 81 -22.46 1.74 26.09
CA PRO A 81 -22.91 1.97 24.71
C PRO A 81 -22.66 3.41 24.24
N LEU A 82 -22.72 4.39 25.14
CA LEU A 82 -22.40 5.79 24.85
C LEU A 82 -20.93 6.00 24.50
N HIS A 83 -20.02 5.37 25.26
CA HIS A 83 -18.58 5.46 25.00
C HIS A 83 -18.21 4.78 23.69
N TYR A 84 -18.79 3.61 23.41
CA TYR A 84 -18.58 2.91 22.14
C TYR A 84 -19.03 3.75 20.94
N ARG A 85 -20.24 4.34 21.01
CA ARG A 85 -20.77 5.18 19.93
C ARG A 85 -19.95 6.46 19.75
N CYS A 86 -19.50 7.08 20.84
CA CYS A 86 -18.63 8.25 20.79
C CYS A 86 -17.29 7.92 20.12
N LEU A 87 -16.65 6.81 20.52
CA LEU A 87 -15.41 6.34 19.93
C LEU A 87 -15.58 6.02 18.44
N GLN A 88 -16.67 5.32 18.07
CA GLN A 88 -17.00 5.02 16.69
C GLN A 88 -17.12 6.28 15.85
N LEU A 89 -17.90 7.27 16.30
CA LEU A 89 -18.02 8.56 15.60
C LEU A 89 -16.67 9.27 15.48
N MET A 90 -15.90 9.34 16.56
CA MET A 90 -14.58 9.97 16.57
C MET A 90 -13.63 9.32 15.55
N LEU A 91 -13.55 7.98 15.51
CA LEU A 91 -12.67 7.26 14.60
C LEU A 91 -13.08 7.41 13.13
N TRP A 92 -14.39 7.32 12.82
CA TRP A 92 -14.88 7.54 11.45
C TRP A 92 -14.71 8.98 10.99
N MET A 93 -14.93 9.96 11.87
CA MET A 93 -14.69 11.37 11.55
C MET A 93 -13.21 11.66 11.32
N LEU A 94 -12.33 11.07 12.13
CA LEU A 94 -10.89 11.20 11.94
C LEU A 94 -10.45 10.58 10.60
N LEU A 95 -10.95 9.39 10.26
CA LEU A 95 -10.69 8.78 8.95
C LEU A 95 -11.21 9.67 7.82
N GLY A 96 -12.44 10.17 7.92
CA GLY A 96 -13.01 11.09 6.95
C GLY A 96 -12.19 12.36 6.76
N LEU A 97 -11.66 12.93 7.84
CA LEU A 97 -10.77 14.09 7.79
C LEU A 97 -9.44 13.76 7.09
N VAL A 98 -8.80 12.65 7.44
CA VAL A 98 -7.54 12.22 6.80
C VAL A 98 -7.76 11.96 5.32
N GLU A 99 -8.82 11.24 4.94
CA GLU A 99 -9.15 10.98 3.54
C GLU A 99 -9.44 12.28 2.79
N LEU A 100 -10.18 13.21 3.38
CA LEU A 100 -10.43 14.51 2.77
C LEU A 100 -9.10 15.25 2.49
N LEU A 101 -8.17 15.26 3.44
CA LEU A 101 -6.86 15.89 3.26
C LEU A 101 -6.04 15.22 2.15
N VAL A 102 -6.02 13.88 2.10
CA VAL A 102 -5.33 13.11 1.04
C VAL A 102 -5.96 13.38 -0.32
N CYS A 103 -7.29 13.36 -0.39
CA CYS A 103 -8.06 13.61 -1.61
C CYS A 103 -7.81 15.03 -2.13
N MET A 104 -7.92 16.03 -1.26
CA MET A 104 -7.68 17.44 -1.60
C MET A 104 -6.23 17.67 -2.02
N SER A 105 -5.25 17.01 -1.39
CA SER A 105 -3.84 17.09 -1.82
C SER A 105 -3.66 16.62 -3.27
N ARG A 106 -4.34 15.55 -3.70
CA ARG A 106 -4.20 15.00 -5.05
C ARG A 106 -4.91 15.83 -6.12
N VAL A 107 -6.05 16.41 -5.77
CA VAL A 107 -6.77 17.36 -6.65
C VAL A 107 -6.02 18.69 -6.74
N TYR A 108 -5.50 19.21 -5.62
CA TYR A 108 -4.75 20.47 -5.57
C TYR A 108 -3.45 20.42 -6.35
N LEU A 109 -2.72 19.29 -6.29
CA LEU A 109 -1.53 19.05 -7.11
C LEU A 109 -1.84 18.75 -8.58
N ALA A 110 -3.13 18.79 -8.98
CA ALA A 110 -3.63 18.45 -10.30
C ALA A 110 -3.16 17.07 -10.82
N ALA A 111 -2.87 16.15 -9.89
CA ALA A 111 -2.36 14.82 -10.16
C ALA A 111 -3.47 13.81 -10.49
N HIS A 112 -4.70 14.10 -10.06
CA HIS A 112 -5.89 13.28 -10.29
C HIS A 112 -7.16 14.13 -10.41
N PHE A 113 -8.11 13.69 -11.22
CA PHE A 113 -9.44 14.29 -11.27
C PHE A 113 -10.28 13.88 -10.05
N PRO A 114 -11.28 14.70 -9.62
CA PRO A 114 -12.12 14.38 -8.47
C PRO A 114 -12.79 13.00 -8.53
N HIS A 115 -13.26 12.58 -9.71
CA HIS A 115 -13.89 11.27 -9.90
C HIS A 115 -12.90 10.10 -9.70
N GLN A 116 -11.62 10.26 -10.06
CA GLN A 116 -10.58 9.23 -9.86
C GLN A 116 -10.23 9.07 -8.39
N VAL A 117 -10.27 10.17 -7.65
CA VAL A 117 -10.03 10.19 -6.20
C VAL A 117 -11.18 9.53 -5.46
N ILE A 118 -12.43 9.86 -5.80
CA ILE A 118 -13.64 9.23 -5.23
C ILE A 118 -13.66 7.72 -5.55
N SER A 119 -13.37 7.34 -6.80
CA SER A 119 -13.25 5.94 -7.20
C SER A 119 -12.14 5.22 -6.42
N GLY A 120 -11.02 5.90 -6.15
CA GLY A 120 -9.94 5.42 -5.27
C GLY A 120 -10.44 5.09 -3.88
N VAL A 121 -11.13 6.03 -3.21
CA VAL A 121 -11.68 5.80 -1.86
C VAL A 121 -12.65 4.61 -1.85
N ILE A 122 -13.59 4.56 -2.79
CA ILE A 122 -14.59 3.48 -2.88
C ILE A 122 -13.90 2.13 -3.10
N SER A 123 -12.97 2.04 -4.05
CA SER A 123 -12.24 0.80 -4.33
C SER A 123 -11.39 0.35 -3.14
N GLY A 124 -10.75 1.28 -2.41
CA GLY A 124 -10.00 0.98 -1.19
C GLY A 124 -10.87 0.34 -0.10
N ILE A 125 -12.07 0.90 0.13
CA ILE A 125 -13.03 0.36 1.10
C ILE A 125 -13.54 -1.02 0.67
N ILE A 126 -13.89 -1.18 -0.61
CA ILE A 126 -14.35 -2.48 -1.14
C ILE A 126 -13.26 -3.55 -0.96
N VAL A 127 -12.01 -3.24 -1.31
CA VAL A 127 -10.90 -4.17 -1.13
C VAL A 127 -10.74 -4.53 0.34
N ALA A 128 -10.74 -3.55 1.26
CA ALA A 128 -10.65 -3.80 2.69
C ALA A 128 -11.77 -4.73 3.20
N GLU A 129 -13.02 -4.50 2.77
CA GLU A 129 -14.18 -5.30 3.17
C GLU A 129 -14.17 -6.72 2.58
N ILE A 130 -13.64 -6.90 1.36
CA ILE A 130 -13.45 -8.24 0.80
C ILE A 130 -12.40 -8.99 1.63
N PHE A 131 -11.25 -8.39 1.90
CA PHE A 131 -10.17 -9.04 2.65
C PHE A 131 -10.58 -9.33 4.12
N SER A 132 -11.45 -8.52 4.73
CA SER A 132 -11.98 -8.79 6.07
C SER A 132 -12.82 -10.08 6.12
N ARG A 133 -13.46 -10.46 5.02
CA ARG A 133 -14.28 -11.68 4.91
C ARG A 133 -13.47 -12.91 4.52
N VAL A 134 -12.33 -12.75 3.85
CA VAL A 134 -11.49 -13.86 3.38
C VAL A 134 -10.49 -14.31 4.48
N GLN A 135 -11.01 -14.97 5.50
CA GLN A 135 -10.21 -15.44 6.66
C GLN A 135 -9.31 -16.65 6.35
N TRP A 136 -9.59 -17.39 5.26
CA TRP A 136 -8.80 -18.56 4.86
C TRP A 136 -7.34 -18.23 4.50
N ILE A 137 -7.04 -16.96 4.22
CA ILE A 137 -5.67 -16.51 3.99
C ILE A 137 -4.82 -16.83 5.22
N TYR A 138 -5.29 -16.52 6.43
CA TYR A 138 -4.52 -16.70 7.65
C TYR A 138 -4.27 -18.17 8.05
N SER A 139 -5.05 -19.12 7.51
CA SER A 139 -4.87 -20.55 7.76
C SER A 139 -4.15 -21.30 6.63
N ALA A 140 -3.69 -20.58 5.60
CA ALA A 140 -3.00 -21.19 4.47
C ALA A 140 -1.57 -21.64 4.83
N SER A 141 -1.19 -22.83 4.36
CA SER A 141 0.17 -23.36 4.54
C SER A 141 1.22 -22.55 3.76
N LEU A 142 2.47 -22.50 4.24
CA LEU A 142 3.59 -21.84 3.56
C LEU A 142 3.75 -22.29 2.09
N LYS A 143 3.54 -23.58 1.80
CA LYS A 143 3.58 -24.12 0.42
C LYS A 143 2.62 -23.38 -0.52
N LYS A 144 1.41 -23.05 -0.06
CA LYS A 144 0.41 -22.33 -0.85
C LYS A 144 0.87 -20.90 -1.13
N TYR A 145 1.40 -20.21 -0.13
CA TYR A 145 1.97 -18.87 -0.31
C TYR A 145 3.10 -18.87 -1.34
N VAL A 146 4.07 -19.78 -1.22
CA VAL A 146 5.18 -19.90 -2.17
C VAL A 146 4.66 -20.22 -3.58
N CYS A 147 3.76 -21.19 -3.73
CA CYS A 147 3.19 -21.54 -5.03
C CYS A 147 2.43 -20.38 -5.66
N VAL A 148 1.61 -19.65 -4.90
CA VAL A 148 0.86 -18.49 -5.40
C VAL A 148 1.81 -17.36 -5.80
N THR A 149 2.82 -17.05 -4.99
CA THR A 149 3.82 -16.03 -5.33
C THR A 149 4.58 -16.39 -6.61
N LEU A 150 5.02 -17.65 -6.76
CA LEU A 150 5.67 -18.12 -7.98
C LEU A 150 4.73 -18.07 -9.18
N TYR A 151 3.49 -18.53 -9.02
CA TYR A 151 2.48 -18.49 -10.08
C TYR A 151 2.24 -17.05 -10.57
N LEU A 152 2.04 -16.10 -9.66
CA LEU A 152 1.82 -14.69 -10.00
C LEU A 152 3.06 -14.08 -10.69
N LEU A 153 4.27 -14.45 -10.25
CA LEU A 153 5.51 -14.03 -10.89
C LEU A 153 5.61 -14.55 -12.33
N PHE A 154 5.43 -15.86 -12.53
CA PHE A 154 5.47 -16.47 -13.86
C PHE A 154 4.36 -15.93 -14.77
N PHE A 155 3.16 -15.75 -14.24
CA PHE A 155 2.03 -15.17 -14.98
C PHE A 155 2.35 -13.75 -15.44
N ALA A 156 2.88 -12.90 -14.56
CA ALA A 156 3.20 -11.52 -14.91
C ALA A 156 4.38 -11.41 -15.89
N VAL A 157 5.44 -12.21 -15.71
CA VAL A 157 6.55 -12.28 -16.67
C VAL A 157 6.07 -12.84 -18.02
N GLY A 158 5.22 -13.86 -18.00
CA GLY A 158 4.61 -14.42 -19.20
C GLY A 158 3.75 -13.41 -19.95
N LEU A 159 2.91 -12.65 -19.23
CA LEU A 159 2.12 -11.56 -19.80
C LEU A 159 3.02 -10.48 -20.42
N TYR A 160 4.10 -10.11 -19.74
CA TYR A 160 5.07 -9.14 -20.27
C TYR A 160 5.72 -9.62 -21.58
N VAL A 161 6.21 -10.86 -21.61
CA VAL A 161 6.82 -11.45 -22.81
C VAL A 161 5.79 -11.55 -23.94
N LEU A 162 4.55 -11.93 -23.63
CA LEU A 162 3.46 -11.99 -24.60
C LEU A 162 3.13 -10.60 -25.17
N LEU A 163 2.97 -9.59 -24.33
CA LEU A 163 2.73 -8.21 -24.77
C LEU A 163 3.87 -7.70 -25.66
N LYS A 164 5.12 -8.01 -25.28
CA LYS A 164 6.30 -7.71 -26.09
C LYS A 164 6.27 -8.42 -27.45
N ALA A 165 5.84 -9.68 -27.50
CA ALA A 165 5.70 -10.44 -28.73
C ALA A 165 4.58 -9.89 -29.64
N VAL A 166 3.51 -9.32 -29.07
CA VAL A 166 2.42 -8.64 -29.78
C VAL A 166 2.82 -7.21 -30.22
N GLY A 167 4.04 -6.75 -29.89
CA GLY A 167 4.56 -5.44 -30.29
C GLY A 167 4.20 -4.30 -29.35
N VAL A 168 3.63 -4.59 -28.18
CA VAL A 168 3.34 -3.60 -27.12
C VAL A 168 4.48 -3.61 -26.13
N ASP A 169 5.44 -2.69 -26.27
CA ASP A 169 6.55 -2.58 -25.33
C ASP A 169 6.10 -1.85 -24.05
N LEU A 170 6.08 -2.56 -22.91
CA LEU A 170 5.73 -1.95 -21.62
C LEU A 170 6.79 -0.94 -21.16
N LEU A 171 8.04 -1.07 -21.62
CA LEU A 171 9.10 -0.08 -21.37
C LEU A 171 8.87 1.23 -22.12
N TRP A 172 7.97 1.25 -23.13
CA TRP A 172 7.55 2.48 -23.79
C TRP A 172 6.90 3.47 -22.80
N ILE A 173 6.22 2.99 -21.76
CA ILE A 173 5.63 3.84 -20.72
C ILE A 173 6.73 4.57 -19.93
N LEU A 174 7.86 3.89 -19.66
CA LEU A 174 9.01 4.50 -19.01
C LEU A 174 9.65 5.57 -19.91
N ALA A 175 9.82 5.28 -21.19
CA ALA A 175 10.33 6.24 -22.17
C ALA A 175 9.39 7.45 -22.32
N LYS A 176 8.08 7.24 -22.24
CA LYS A 176 7.07 8.30 -22.26
C LYS A 176 7.17 9.15 -21.00
N ALA A 177 7.26 8.54 -19.82
CA ALA A 177 7.43 9.27 -18.57
C ALA A 177 8.72 10.12 -18.55
N GLN A 178 9.84 9.58 -19.05
CA GLN A 178 11.09 10.34 -19.18
C GLN A 178 10.99 11.48 -20.19
N LYS A 179 10.20 11.32 -21.26
CA LYS A 179 10.02 12.34 -22.29
C LYS A 179 9.17 13.54 -21.83
N TRP A 180 8.16 13.28 -21.00
CA TRP A 180 7.20 14.32 -20.56
C TRP A 180 7.47 14.87 -19.16
N CYS A 181 8.43 14.31 -18.41
CA CYS A 181 8.92 14.91 -17.17
C CYS A 181 9.99 15.96 -17.45
N ILE A 182 9.91 17.09 -16.73
CA ILE A 182 10.87 18.21 -16.82
C ILE A 182 12.33 17.76 -16.58
N SER A 183 12.55 16.72 -15.76
CA SER A 183 13.85 16.08 -15.61
C SER A 183 13.71 14.55 -15.62
N PRO A 184 14.48 13.83 -16.43
CA PRO A 184 14.39 12.36 -16.54
C PRO A 184 14.83 11.66 -15.24
N ASP A 185 15.63 12.32 -14.41
CA ASP A 185 16.07 11.83 -13.09
C ASP A 185 14.94 11.79 -12.05
N TRP A 186 13.81 12.46 -12.32
CA TRP A 186 12.63 12.42 -11.45
C TRP A 186 11.80 11.15 -11.66
N VAL A 187 12.07 10.37 -12.71
CA VAL A 187 11.40 9.10 -12.97
C VAL A 187 12.05 8.00 -12.12
N LEU A 188 11.45 7.75 -10.97
CA LEU A 188 11.97 6.75 -10.03
C LEU A 188 11.69 5.33 -10.54
N LEU A 189 12.75 4.51 -10.70
CA LEU A 189 12.66 3.09 -11.06
C LEU A 189 11.74 2.29 -10.10
N ASP A 190 11.61 2.73 -8.85
CA ASP A 190 10.70 2.16 -7.83
C ASP A 190 9.22 2.25 -8.21
N SER A 191 8.85 3.20 -9.06
CA SER A 191 7.46 3.40 -9.51
C SER A 191 7.08 2.53 -10.71
N THR A 192 8.04 1.77 -11.27
CA THR A 192 7.77 0.91 -12.42
C THR A 192 6.80 -0.22 -12.07
N PRO A 193 5.95 -0.67 -13.02
CA PRO A 193 5.02 -1.78 -12.79
C PRO A 193 5.71 -3.06 -12.30
N PHE A 194 6.92 -3.32 -12.79
CA PHE A 194 7.72 -4.49 -12.41
C PHE A 194 8.28 -4.38 -10.97
N ALA A 195 8.75 -3.19 -10.56
CA ALA A 195 9.14 -2.95 -9.17
C ALA A 195 7.94 -3.11 -8.21
N SER A 196 6.78 -2.56 -8.58
CA SER A 196 5.53 -2.70 -7.81
C SER A 196 5.08 -4.15 -7.68
N LEU A 197 5.15 -4.92 -8.77
CA LEU A 197 4.86 -6.35 -8.77
C LEU A 197 5.78 -7.11 -7.81
N LEU A 198 7.10 -6.89 -7.89
CA LEU A 198 8.07 -7.56 -7.02
C LEU A 198 7.88 -7.20 -5.56
N ARG A 199 7.53 -5.94 -5.25
CA ARG A 199 7.13 -5.54 -3.91
C ARG A 199 5.90 -6.31 -3.43
N ASN A 200 4.85 -6.42 -4.25
CA ASN A 200 3.63 -7.17 -3.91
C ASN A 200 3.90 -8.68 -3.75
N MET A 201 4.81 -9.23 -4.53
CA MET A 201 5.22 -10.63 -4.39
C MET A 201 6.03 -10.84 -3.12
N GLY A 202 6.94 -9.91 -2.82
CA GLY A 202 7.71 -9.90 -1.58
C GLY A 202 6.81 -9.78 -0.36
N THR A 203 5.79 -8.92 -0.40
CA THR A 203 4.84 -8.79 0.71
C THR A 203 4.02 -10.06 0.92
N LEU A 204 3.47 -10.67 -0.14
CA LEU A 204 2.74 -11.95 -0.03
C LEU A 204 3.61 -13.07 0.54
N PHE A 205 4.85 -13.19 0.06
CA PHE A 205 5.81 -14.17 0.55
C PHE A 205 6.18 -13.91 2.02
N GLY A 206 6.47 -12.64 2.37
CA GLY A 206 6.79 -12.21 3.72
C GLY A 206 5.66 -12.46 4.72
N LEU A 207 4.40 -12.22 4.32
CA LEU A 207 3.23 -12.56 5.12
C LEU A 207 3.14 -14.07 5.37
N GLY A 208 3.30 -14.88 4.33
CA GLY A 208 3.27 -16.34 4.44
C GLY A 208 4.37 -16.89 5.35
N LEU A 209 5.59 -16.36 5.22
CA LEU A 209 6.73 -16.71 6.08
C LEU A 209 6.49 -16.28 7.54
N GLY A 210 5.99 -15.06 7.73
CA GLY A 210 5.67 -14.50 9.04
C GLY A 210 4.61 -15.31 9.79
N LEU A 211 3.50 -15.65 9.14
CA LEU A 211 2.44 -16.47 9.74
C LEU A 211 2.94 -17.89 10.08
N HIS A 212 3.77 -18.50 9.22
CA HIS A 212 4.35 -19.81 9.49
C HIS A 212 5.32 -19.80 10.69
N LEU A 213 6.21 -18.80 10.76
CA LEU A 213 7.13 -18.62 11.88
C LEU A 213 6.38 -18.30 13.18
N SER A 214 5.32 -17.49 13.11
CA SER A 214 4.48 -17.16 14.26
C SER A 214 3.75 -18.41 14.78
N GLY A 215 3.14 -19.21 13.91
CA GLY A 215 2.50 -20.47 14.27
C GLY A 215 3.49 -21.47 14.89
N TYR A 216 4.73 -21.55 14.39
CA TYR A 216 5.77 -22.35 15.02
C TYR A 216 6.08 -21.87 16.45
N ASN A 217 6.25 -20.56 16.65
CA ASN A 217 6.49 -19.98 17.97
C ASN A 217 5.32 -20.24 18.95
N GLU A 218 4.08 -20.27 18.47
CA GLU A 218 2.91 -20.65 19.27
C GLU A 218 2.93 -22.14 19.67
N THR A 219 3.28 -23.03 18.75
CA THR A 219 3.38 -24.49 19.02
C THR A 219 4.53 -24.85 19.96
N ALA A 220 5.63 -24.08 19.95
CA ALA A 220 6.79 -24.25 20.82
C ALA A 220 6.54 -23.83 22.29
N GLY A 221 5.28 -23.69 22.71
CA GLY A 221 4.92 -23.40 24.10
C GLY A 221 5.16 -21.95 24.55
N ARG A 222 5.45 -21.03 23.61
CA ARG A 222 5.71 -19.61 23.92
C ARG A 222 4.43 -18.77 24.12
N LYS A 223 3.33 -19.41 24.55
CA LYS A 223 2.08 -18.73 24.92
C LYS A 223 2.23 -18.06 26.29
N HIS A 224 2.77 -16.86 26.30
CA HIS A 224 2.57 -15.96 27.44
C HIS A 224 1.36 -15.07 27.14
N SER A 225 0.43 -14.97 28.10
CA SER A 225 -0.65 -13.97 28.07
C SER A 225 -0.01 -12.60 27.86
N SER A 226 -0.10 -12.05 26.64
CA SER A 226 0.67 -10.85 26.30
C SER A 226 0.09 -9.68 27.09
N SER A 227 0.83 -9.20 28.07
CA SER A 227 0.49 -7.96 28.75
C SER A 227 0.41 -6.83 27.72
N ILE A 228 -0.45 -5.84 27.97
CA ILE A 228 -0.59 -4.66 27.10
C ILE A 228 0.78 -4.01 26.83
N SER A 229 1.68 -4.01 27.82
CA SER A 229 3.04 -3.51 27.71
C SER A 229 3.92 -4.26 26.70
N ILE A 230 3.77 -5.59 26.60
CA ILE A 230 4.50 -6.38 25.59
C ILE A 230 3.95 -6.05 24.19
N ARG A 231 2.62 -5.94 24.04
CA ARG A 231 2.00 -5.62 22.75
C ARG A 231 2.36 -4.22 22.26
N THR A 232 2.34 -3.21 23.14
CA THR A 232 2.76 -1.84 22.80
C THR A 232 4.26 -1.77 22.51
N GLY A 233 5.09 -2.51 23.25
CA GLY A 233 6.52 -2.67 22.96
C GLY A 233 6.78 -3.28 21.58
N CYS A 234 6.07 -4.36 21.21
CA CYS A 234 6.17 -4.97 19.89
C CYS A 234 5.80 -3.99 18.77
N ILE A 235 4.73 -3.21 18.93
CA ILE A 235 4.33 -2.19 17.95
C ILE A 235 5.42 -1.12 17.82
N GLY A 236 5.90 -0.57 18.94
CA GLY A 236 6.93 0.48 18.92
C GLY A 236 8.23 0.01 18.26
N VAL A 237 8.74 -1.15 18.65
CA VAL A 237 9.98 -1.73 18.08
C VAL A 237 9.79 -2.03 16.59
N SER A 238 8.64 -2.59 16.19
CA SER A 238 8.34 -2.85 14.78
C SER A 238 8.30 -1.57 13.95
N LEU A 239 7.69 -0.49 14.45
CA LEU A 239 7.64 0.79 13.75
C LEU A 239 9.03 1.38 13.55
N VAL A 240 9.89 1.34 14.58
CA VAL A 240 11.28 1.83 14.48
C VAL A 240 12.08 1.02 13.46
N LEU A 241 11.97 -0.32 13.51
CA LEU A 241 12.64 -1.20 12.54
C LEU A 241 12.15 -0.96 11.11
N LEU A 242 10.85 -0.75 10.92
CA LEU A 242 10.28 -0.42 9.61
C LEU A 242 10.76 0.94 9.09
N GLN A 243 10.88 1.94 9.95
CA GLN A 243 11.46 3.24 9.56
C GLN A 243 12.94 3.13 9.20
N LEU A 244 13.71 2.30 9.91
CA LEU A 244 15.10 2.04 9.58
C LEU A 244 15.21 1.31 8.23
N LEU A 245 14.37 0.30 8.02
CA LEU A 245 14.29 -0.44 6.76
C LEU A 245 13.90 0.46 5.59
N ASP A 246 12.99 1.42 5.82
CA ASP A 246 12.59 2.40 4.80
C ASP A 246 13.76 3.31 4.41
N LYS A 247 14.51 3.80 5.40
CA LYS A 247 15.72 4.62 5.20
C LYS A 247 16.85 3.88 4.48
N MET A 248 16.87 2.55 4.50
CA MET A 248 17.79 1.78 3.66
C MET A 248 17.34 1.87 2.19
N THR A 249 17.84 2.89 1.49
CA THR A 249 17.69 3.01 0.04
C THR A 249 18.60 2.01 -0.65
N SER A 250 18.01 1.11 -1.43
CA SER A 250 18.77 0.16 -2.25
C SER A 250 19.18 0.83 -3.57
N SER A 251 20.08 1.81 -3.49
CA SER A 251 20.68 2.41 -4.68
C SER A 251 21.74 1.46 -5.23
N SER A 252 21.33 0.56 -6.12
CA SER A 252 22.23 -0.37 -6.79
C SER A 252 22.37 0.01 -8.25
N SER A 253 23.61 0.11 -8.73
CA SER A 253 23.93 0.31 -10.15
C SER A 253 23.41 -0.83 -11.05
N ASN A 254 23.24 -2.04 -10.49
CA ASN A 254 22.70 -3.19 -11.22
C ASN A 254 21.17 -3.28 -11.05
N GLN A 255 20.44 -3.25 -12.18
CA GLN A 255 18.97 -3.33 -12.22
C GLN A 255 18.42 -4.61 -11.56
N LEU A 256 19.07 -5.75 -11.77
CA LEU A 256 18.63 -7.04 -11.21
C LEU A 256 18.79 -7.07 -9.69
N LEU A 257 19.88 -6.51 -9.17
CA LEU A 257 20.12 -6.41 -7.73
C LEU A 257 19.14 -5.43 -7.08
N PHE A 258 18.78 -4.34 -7.76
CA PHE A 258 17.74 -3.41 -7.31
C PHE A 258 16.39 -4.13 -7.14
N TYR A 259 15.96 -4.89 -8.13
CA TYR A 259 14.73 -5.67 -8.08
C TYR A 259 14.71 -6.73 -6.97
N LEU A 260 15.82 -7.45 -6.78
CA LEU A 260 15.96 -8.46 -5.73
C LEU A 260 15.94 -7.81 -4.34
N LEU A 261 16.65 -6.70 -4.16
CA LEU A 261 16.64 -5.95 -2.90
C LEU A 261 15.25 -5.39 -2.58
N SER A 262 14.51 -4.89 -3.58
CA SER A 262 13.13 -4.43 -3.40
C SER A 262 12.18 -5.56 -2.97
N PHE A 263 12.33 -6.76 -3.55
CA PHE A 263 11.61 -7.95 -3.10
C PHE A 263 11.95 -8.31 -1.65
N CYS A 264 13.24 -8.39 -1.31
CA CYS A 264 13.70 -8.73 0.05
C CYS A 264 13.24 -7.70 1.08
N LYS A 265 13.38 -6.40 0.78
CA LYS A 265 12.91 -5.30 1.64
C LYS A 265 11.42 -5.45 1.94
N SER A 266 10.61 -5.75 0.92
CA SER A 266 9.16 -5.91 1.04
C SER A 266 8.76 -7.16 1.84
N ALA A 267 9.50 -8.26 1.69
CA ALA A 267 9.30 -9.47 2.49
C ALA A 267 9.66 -9.25 3.96
N VAL A 268 10.82 -8.66 4.23
CA VAL A 268 11.30 -8.35 5.59
C VAL A 268 10.35 -7.40 6.30
N ALA A 269 9.78 -6.41 5.60
CA ALA A 269 8.81 -5.48 6.15
C ALA A 269 7.56 -6.17 6.76
N LEU A 270 7.16 -7.34 6.24
CA LEU A 270 6.05 -8.10 6.82
C LEU A 270 6.50 -9.15 7.83
N VAL A 271 7.65 -9.78 7.65
CA VAL A 271 8.18 -10.81 8.57
C VAL A 271 8.57 -10.19 9.93
N LEU A 272 9.09 -8.96 9.94
CA LEU A 272 9.48 -8.24 11.14
C LEU A 272 8.34 -8.10 12.17
N PRO A 273 7.22 -7.41 11.85
CA PRO A 273 6.13 -7.20 12.81
C PRO A 273 5.33 -8.48 13.11
N THR A 274 5.28 -9.44 12.19
CA THR A 274 4.42 -10.64 12.34
C THR A 274 5.07 -11.77 13.14
N ALA A 275 6.39 -11.95 13.05
CA ALA A 275 7.06 -13.10 13.65
C ALA A 275 8.31 -12.74 14.45
N LEU A 276 9.21 -11.94 13.88
CA LEU A 276 10.53 -11.70 14.47
C LEU A 276 10.42 -10.86 15.75
N VAL A 277 9.78 -9.70 15.68
CA VAL A 277 9.68 -8.78 16.82
C VAL A 277 8.89 -9.41 17.98
N PRO A 278 7.70 -9.99 17.76
CA PRO A 278 6.98 -10.69 18.83
C PRO A 278 7.77 -11.87 19.42
N GLY A 279 8.43 -12.67 18.57
CA GLY A 279 9.22 -13.82 19.00
C GLY A 279 10.43 -13.44 19.87
N VAL A 280 11.16 -12.40 19.48
CA VAL A 280 12.33 -11.88 20.22
C VAL A 280 11.91 -11.27 21.56
N ILE A 281 10.87 -10.45 21.57
CA ILE A 281 10.40 -9.80 22.82
C ILE A 281 9.85 -10.86 23.80
N CYS A 282 9.12 -11.86 23.30
CA CYS A 282 8.69 -12.98 24.13
C CYS A 282 9.87 -13.81 24.65
N TRP A 283 10.96 -13.93 23.88
CA TRP A 283 12.18 -14.62 24.34
C TRP A 283 12.89 -13.87 25.45
N ILE A 284 13.09 -12.56 25.29
CA ILE A 284 13.73 -11.72 26.31
C ILE A 284 12.89 -11.69 27.60
N SER A 285 11.57 -11.55 27.50
CA SER A 285 10.67 -11.54 28.66
C SER A 285 10.70 -12.87 29.43
N SER A 286 10.69 -14.01 28.70
CA SER A 286 10.80 -15.33 29.31
C SER A 286 12.13 -15.53 30.05
N LYS A 287 13.23 -15.03 29.48
CA LYS A 287 14.56 -15.14 30.10
C LYS A 287 14.64 -14.31 31.38
N SER A 288 14.13 -13.07 31.36
CA SER A 288 14.09 -12.20 32.54
C SER A 288 13.25 -12.78 33.69
N LYS A 289 12.17 -13.52 33.39
CA LYS A 289 11.37 -14.17 34.42
C LYS A 289 12.12 -15.33 35.08
N HIS A 290 12.77 -16.18 34.29
CA HIS A 290 13.56 -17.30 34.80
C HIS A 290 14.76 -16.86 35.67
N GLU A 291 15.31 -15.67 35.42
CA GLU A 291 16.41 -15.10 36.21
C GLU A 291 15.95 -14.46 37.54
N LYS A 292 14.65 -14.12 37.67
CA LYS A 292 14.06 -13.62 38.92
C LYS A 292 13.54 -14.72 39.85
N ASP A 293 13.28 -15.90 39.28
CA ASP A 293 12.76 -17.07 40.00
C ASP A 293 13.90 -17.97 40.55
N MET A 294 15.17 -17.57 40.38
CA MET A 294 16.39 -18.27 40.85
C MET A 294 17.13 -17.42 41.89
#